data_AF-A0A166J3A0-F1
#
_entry.id   AF-A0A166J3A0-F1
#
_cell.length_a   1.000
_cell.length_b   1.000
_cell.length_c   1.000
_cell.angle_alpha   90.00
_cell.angle_beta   90.00
_cell.angle_gamma   90.00
#
_symmetry.space_group_name_H-M   'P 1'
#
loop_
_entity.id
_entity.type
_entity.pdbx_description
1 polymer ?
#
loop_
_entity_poly.entity_id
_entity_poly.type
_entity_poly.pdbx_seq_one_letter_code
_entity_poly.pdbx_strand_id
1 'polypeptide(L)'
;MPRLLTSDEFYAVVEQAAEQQEKDWKAEEDARATRNEAWRKAVADFKAGKELAKERNERWNGGKQPVRGPLEKGIPKPKVPRKTVGNTEQDAGDGDGDEDEWEDEDDEI
;
A
#
# COMPACT_ATOMS: atom_id res chain seq x y z
N MET A 1 19.29 -24.45 31.71
CA MET A 1 18.92 -25.55 30.77
C MET A 1 17.78 -25.04 29.89
N PRO A 2 17.84 -25.19 28.56
CA PRO A 2 16.73 -24.78 27.69
C PRO A 2 15.51 -25.69 27.89
N ARG A 3 14.31 -25.11 27.96
CA ARG A 3 13.04 -25.84 28.06
C ARG A 3 12.55 -26.17 26.65
N LEU A 4 12.27 -27.44 26.40
CA LEU A 4 11.62 -27.87 25.15
C LEU A 4 10.13 -27.56 25.25
N LEU A 5 9.57 -26.91 24.22
CA LEU A 5 8.13 -26.71 24.11
C LEU A 5 7.46 -28.05 23.78
N THR A 6 6.29 -28.26 24.35
CA THR A 6 5.38 -29.31 23.90
C THR A 6 4.78 -28.93 22.54
N SER A 7 4.26 -29.92 21.80
CA SER A 7 3.65 -29.69 20.48
C SER A 7 2.55 -28.62 20.54
N ASP A 8 1.70 -28.68 21.58
CA ASP A 8 0.61 -27.72 21.76
C ASP A 8 1.12 -26.30 22.05
N GLU A 9 2.16 -26.18 22.89
CA GLU A 9 2.81 -24.90 23.17
C GLU A 9 3.50 -24.34 21.90
N PHE A 10 4.09 -25.19 21.06
CA PHE A 10 4.67 -24.77 19.79
C PHE A 10 3.61 -24.20 18.84
N TYR A 11 2.47 -24.88 18.68
CA TYR A 11 1.38 -24.38 17.84
C TYR A 11 0.79 -23.07 18.38
N ALA A 12 0.66 -22.92 19.70
CA ALA A 12 0.19 -21.67 20.30
C ALA A 12 1.14 -20.49 20.00
N VAL A 13 2.45 -20.72 20.06
CA VAL A 13 3.46 -19.70 19.71
C VAL A 13 3.40 -19.34 18.22
N VAL A 14 3.23 -20.33 17.33
CA VAL A 14 3.09 -20.09 15.88
C VAL A 14 1.82 -19.29 15.59
N GLU A 15 0.71 -19.59 16.24
CA GLU A 15 -0.56 -18.88 16.10
C GLU A 15 -0.45 -17.42 16.58
N GLN A 16 0.19 -17.20 17.73
CA GLN A 16 0.45 -15.85 18.23
C GLN A 16 1.38 -15.04 17.32
N ALA A 17 2.43 -15.67 16.79
CA ALA A 17 3.35 -15.03 15.85
C ALA A 17 2.65 -14.65 14.53
N ALA A 18 1.76 -15.52 14.04
CA ALA A 18 0.93 -15.25 12.88
C ALA A 18 -0.03 -14.08 13.09
N GLU A 19 -0.72 -14.02 14.23
CA GLU A 19 -1.60 -12.90 14.58
C GLU A 19 -0.83 -11.57 14.67
N GLN A 20 0.37 -11.59 15.25
CA GLN A 20 1.21 -10.40 15.34
C GLN A 20 1.65 -9.94 13.95
N GLN A 21 2.06 -10.87 13.09
CA GLN A 21 2.46 -10.55 11.72
C GLN A 21 1.31 -9.94 10.90
N GLU A 22 0.07 -10.41 11.09
CA GLU A 22 -1.10 -9.81 10.43
C GLU A 22 -1.39 -8.40 10.94
N LYS A 23 -1.28 -8.17 12.26
CA LYS A 23 -1.47 -6.85 12.87
C LYS A 23 -0.44 -5.86 12.36
N ASP A 24 0.82 -6.26 12.32
CA ASP A 24 1.92 -5.42 11.84
C ASP A 24 1.76 -5.11 10.34
N TRP A 25 1.35 -6.09 9.53
CA TRP A 25 1.05 -5.88 8.11
C TRP A 25 -0.10 -4.88 7.91
N LYS A 26 -1.21 -5.02 8.66
CA LYS A 26 -2.34 -4.07 8.58
C LYS A 26 -1.93 -2.66 8.99
N ALA A 27 -1.13 -2.51 10.05
CA ALA A 27 -0.66 -1.21 10.51
C ALA A 27 0.24 -0.54 9.47
N GLU A 28 1.12 -1.30 8.80
CA GLU A 28 1.99 -0.77 7.76
C GLU A 28 1.19 -0.40 6.49
N GLU A 29 0.18 -1.20 6.11
CA GLU A 29 -0.73 -0.87 5.01
C GLU A 29 -1.51 0.43 5.27
N ASP A 30 -2.01 0.64 6.48
CA ASP A 30 -2.75 1.85 6.85
C ASP A 30 -1.84 3.09 6.91
N ALA A 31 -0.63 2.94 7.47
CA ALA A 31 0.39 3.99 7.46
C ALA A 31 0.77 4.38 6.02
N ARG A 32 0.92 3.40 5.14
CA ARG A 32 1.18 3.58 3.71
C ARG A 32 0.03 4.30 3.01
N ALA A 33 -1.21 3.89 3.26
CA ALA A 33 -2.40 4.56 2.71
C ALA A 33 -2.43 6.04 3.10
N THR A 34 -2.16 6.35 4.38
CA THR A 34 -2.10 7.72 4.89
C THR A 34 -0.99 8.55 4.23
N ARG A 35 0.22 7.97 4.06
CA ARG A 35 1.34 8.64 3.35
C ARG A 35 0.97 8.96 1.90
N ASN A 36 0.37 8.00 1.20
CA ASN A 36 -0.04 8.16 -0.20
C ASN A 36 -1.15 9.20 -0.35
N GLU A 37 -2.13 9.22 0.55
CA GLU A 37 -3.20 10.21 0.55
C GLU A 37 -2.66 11.62 0.79
N ALA A 38 -1.75 11.78 1.76
CA ALA A 38 -1.10 13.07 2.03
C ALA A 38 -0.34 13.60 0.81
N TRP A 39 0.36 12.73 0.08
CA TRP A 39 1.04 13.10 -1.16
C TRP A 39 0.04 13.52 -2.25
N ARG A 40 -1.04 12.76 -2.47
CA ARG A 40 -2.09 13.12 -3.45
C ARG A 40 -2.70 14.47 -3.14
N LYS A 41 -3.02 14.73 -1.87
CA LYS A 41 -3.57 16.01 -1.43
C LYS A 41 -2.59 17.17 -1.69
N ALA A 42 -1.33 17.01 -1.33
CA ALA A 42 -0.31 18.03 -1.59
C ALA A 42 -0.15 18.34 -3.09
N VAL A 43 -0.25 17.33 -3.96
CA VAL A 43 -0.22 17.51 -5.42
C VAL A 43 -1.47 18.24 -5.92
N ALA A 44 -2.65 17.90 -5.40
CA ALA A 44 -3.89 18.59 -5.74
C ALA A 44 -3.83 20.07 -5.35
N ASP A 45 -3.38 20.38 -4.13
CA ASP A 45 -3.21 21.74 -3.64
C ASP A 45 -2.18 22.53 -4.48
N PHE A 46 -1.07 21.88 -4.87
CA PHE A 46 -0.08 22.48 -5.76
C PHE A 46 -0.68 22.83 -7.14
N LYS A 47 -1.44 21.90 -7.74
CA LYS A 47 -2.11 22.14 -9.03
C LYS A 47 -3.13 23.28 -8.92
N ALA A 48 -3.96 23.27 -7.88
CA ALA A 48 -4.95 24.31 -7.63
C ALA A 48 -4.31 25.68 -7.44
N GLY A 49 -3.22 25.77 -6.66
CA GLY A 49 -2.48 27.02 -6.47
C GLY A 49 -1.86 27.54 -7.77
N LYS A 50 -1.31 26.65 -8.60
CA LYS A 50 -0.70 27.00 -9.88
C LYS A 50 -1.76 27.54 -10.87
N GLU A 51 -2.92 26.91 -10.95
CA GLU A 51 -4.02 27.38 -11.80
C GLU A 51 -4.58 28.72 -11.31
N LEU A 52 -4.70 28.92 -9.99
CA LEU A 52 -5.16 30.19 -9.44
C LEU A 52 -4.19 31.35 -9.71
N ALA A 53 -2.88 31.10 -9.68
CA ALA A 53 -1.88 32.09 -10.08
C ALA A 53 -1.96 32.41 -11.59
N LYS A 54 -2.21 31.39 -12.42
CA LYS A 54 -2.41 31.55 -13.86
C LYS A 54 -3.66 32.36 -14.17
N GLU A 55 -4.78 32.09 -13.50
CA GLU A 55 -6.04 32.84 -13.64
C GLU A 55 -5.86 34.32 -13.26
N ARG A 56 -5.09 34.59 -12.20
CA ARG A 56 -4.76 35.96 -11.77
C ARG A 56 -3.70 36.64 -12.64
N ASN A 57 -3.15 35.95 -13.63
CA ASN A 57 -2.02 36.40 -14.43
C ASN A 57 -0.81 36.82 -13.57
N GLU A 58 -0.64 36.16 -12.43
CA GLU A 58 0.44 36.38 -11.48
C GLU A 58 1.54 35.32 -11.69
N ARG A 59 2.80 35.74 -11.50
CA ARG A 59 3.92 34.79 -11.54
C ARG A 59 3.83 33.83 -10.36
N TRP A 60 3.73 32.53 -10.65
CA TRP A 60 3.73 31.48 -9.64
C TRP A 60 4.99 31.54 -8.74
N ASN A 61 4.78 31.66 -7.43
CA ASN A 61 5.84 31.68 -6.41
C ASN A 61 5.70 30.56 -5.36
N GLY A 62 4.72 29.65 -5.50
CA GLY A 62 4.39 28.63 -4.51
C GLY A 62 5.37 27.45 -4.42
N GLY A 63 6.61 27.62 -4.90
CA GLY A 63 7.67 26.61 -4.78
C GLY A 63 7.60 25.47 -5.79
N LYS A 64 8.28 24.37 -5.45
CA LYS A 64 8.44 23.18 -6.30
C LYS A 64 7.26 22.21 -6.11
N GLN A 65 6.90 21.50 -7.17
CA GLN A 65 5.93 20.42 -7.11
C GLN A 65 6.35 19.38 -6.07
N PRO A 66 5.41 18.82 -5.28
CA PRO A 66 5.70 17.71 -4.38
C PRO A 66 6.32 16.55 -5.15
N VAL A 67 7.55 16.18 -4.81
CA VAL A 67 8.26 15.07 -5.46
C VAL A 67 7.64 13.76 -4.96
N ARG A 68 7.18 12.94 -5.91
CA ARG A 68 6.74 11.57 -5.65
C ARG A 68 7.98 10.77 -5.23
N GLY A 69 8.08 10.41 -3.96
CA GLY A 69 8.90 9.25 -3.59
C GLY A 69 8.33 7.99 -4.28
N PRO A 70 9.03 6.86 -4.34
CA PRO A 70 8.40 5.61 -4.80
C PRO A 70 7.10 5.42 -4.01
N LEU A 71 5.94 5.40 -4.69
CA LEU A 71 4.72 4.95 -4.01
C LEU A 71 5.06 3.58 -3.47
N GLU A 72 4.97 3.43 -2.16
CA GLU A 72 5.27 2.16 -1.52
C GLU A 72 4.31 1.13 -2.12
N LYS A 73 4.88 0.12 -2.79
CA LYS A 73 4.12 -1.01 -3.31
C LYS A 73 3.51 -1.76 -2.13
N GLY A 74 2.39 -2.44 -2.36
CA GLY A 74 1.74 -3.24 -1.33
C GLY A 74 2.74 -4.25 -0.77
N ILE A 75 2.81 -4.36 0.55
CA ILE A 75 3.58 -5.43 1.16
C ILE A 75 2.76 -6.71 0.93
N PRO A 76 3.35 -7.80 0.42
CA PRO A 76 2.61 -9.03 0.22
C PRO A 76 2.01 -9.48 1.56
N LYS A 77 0.71 -9.77 1.56
CA LYS A 77 -0.01 -10.22 2.76
C LYS A 77 0.68 -11.48 3.31
N PRO A 78 0.98 -11.54 4.63
CA PRO A 78 1.63 -12.70 5.22
C PRO A 78 0.80 -13.97 5.00
N LYS A 79 1.43 -15.01 4.47
CA LYS A 79 0.80 -16.30 4.21
C LYS A 79 0.81 -17.12 5.49
N VAL A 80 -0.27 -17.03 6.24
CA VAL A 80 -0.48 -17.88 7.43
C VAL A 80 -0.59 -19.35 6.98
N PRO A 81 0.13 -20.30 7.62
CA PRO A 81 -0.11 -21.71 7.39
C PRO A 81 -1.51 -22.05 7.91
N ARG A 82 -2.47 -22.09 6.99
CA ARG A 82 -3.84 -22.54 7.26
C ARG A 82 -3.76 -24.00 7.71
N LYS A 83 -4.23 -24.31 8.93
CA LYS A 83 -4.40 -25.69 9.41
C LYS A 83 -5.17 -26.47 8.34
N THR A 84 -4.48 -27.34 7.60
CA THR A 84 -5.09 -28.18 6.57
C THR A 84 -5.91 -29.27 7.24
N VAL A 85 -7.21 -29.05 7.34
CA VAL A 85 -8.19 -30.13 7.42
C VAL A 85 -9.02 -30.03 6.15
N GLY A 86 -8.75 -30.93 5.20
CA GLY A 86 -9.60 -31.10 4.02
C GLY A 86 -9.03 -30.46 2.75
N ASN A 87 -8.76 -31.34 1.80
CA ASN A 87 -8.38 -31.12 0.42
C ASN A 87 -9.47 -30.33 -0.34
N THR A 88 -9.20 -29.13 -0.86
CA THR A 88 -9.95 -28.54 -1.99
C THR A 88 -9.07 -27.52 -2.70
N GLU A 89 -8.65 -27.93 -3.89
CA GLU A 89 -8.35 -27.19 -5.11
C GLU A 89 -7.68 -25.81 -5.03
N GLN A 90 -6.53 -25.77 -5.73
CA GLN A 90 -5.95 -24.57 -6.31
C GLN A 90 -7.05 -23.81 -7.08
N ASP A 91 -7.42 -22.63 -6.60
CA ASP A 91 -7.98 -21.60 -7.46
C ASP A 91 -6.94 -20.48 -7.52
N ALA A 92 -6.07 -20.60 -8.51
CA ALA A 92 -5.19 -19.54 -8.95
C ALA A 92 -6.04 -18.49 -9.69
N GLY A 93 -6.77 -17.68 -8.94
CA GLY A 93 -7.37 -16.44 -9.44
C GLY A 93 -6.34 -15.31 -9.41
N ASP A 94 -5.24 -15.48 -10.15
CA ASP A 94 -4.36 -14.38 -10.54
C ASP A 94 -5.16 -13.46 -11.49
N GLY A 95 -5.68 -12.37 -10.94
CA GLY A 95 -6.56 -11.46 -11.66
C GLY A 95 -6.63 -10.07 -11.05
N ASP A 96 -5.53 -9.56 -10.50
CA ASP A 96 -5.37 -8.11 -10.28
C ASP A 96 -4.63 -7.52 -11.48
N GLY A 97 -5.28 -7.64 -12.64
CA GLY A 97 -5.01 -6.83 -13.82
C GLY A 97 -5.74 -5.50 -13.67
N ASP A 98 -5.19 -4.63 -12.83
CA ASP A 98 -5.51 -3.19 -12.87
C ASP A 98 -4.40 -2.54 -13.69
N GLU A 99 -4.42 -2.84 -15.00
CA GLU A 99 -3.80 -1.98 -15.99
C GLU A 99 -4.69 -0.75 -16.09
N ASP A 100 -4.47 0.19 -15.17
CA ASP A 100 -4.87 1.59 -15.29
C ASP A 100 -4.07 2.17 -16.48
N GLU A 101 -4.48 1.77 -17.68
CA GLU A 101 -4.15 2.36 -18.98
C GLU A 101 -4.76 3.76 -18.98
N TRP A 102 -4.07 4.69 -18.35
CA TRP A 102 -4.32 6.11 -18.57
C TRP A 102 -3.88 6.39 -19.99
N GLU A 103 -4.84 6.40 -20.92
CA GLU A 103 -4.69 6.97 -22.25
C GLU A 103 -4.10 8.37 -22.05
N ASP A 104 -2.80 8.49 -22.33
CA ASP A 104 -2.17 9.77 -22.58
C ASP A 104 -2.80 10.28 -23.88
N GLU A 105 -3.90 11.05 -23.78
CA GLU A 105 -4.38 11.88 -24.87
C GLU A 105 -3.23 12.82 -25.26
N ASP A 106 -2.53 12.42 -26.32
CA ASP A 106 -1.66 13.22 -27.15
C ASP A 106 -2.44 14.46 -27.64
N ASP A 107 -2.46 15.52 -26.83
CA ASP A 107 -2.81 16.86 -27.32
C ASP A 107 -1.53 17.53 -27.85
N GLU A 108 -1.36 17.30 -29.15
CA GLU A 108 -0.40 17.89 -30.07
C GLU A 108 -0.38 19.44 -29.95
N ILE A 109 0.77 20.02 -29.57
CA ILE A 109 1.09 21.46 -29.72
C ILE A 109 2.19 21.63 -30.76
#